data_AF-A0A1Z4UZ55-F1
#
_entry.id   AF-A0A1Z4UZ55-F1
#
_cell.length_a   1.000
_cell.length_b   1.000
_cell.length_c   1.000
_cell.angle_alpha   90.00
_cell.angle_beta   90.00
_cell.angle_gamma   90.00
#
_symmetry.space_group_name_H-M   'P 1'
#
loop_
_entity.id
_entity.type
_entity.pdbx_description
1 polymer ?
#
loop_
_entity_poly.entity_id
_entity_poly.type
_entity_poly.pdbx_seq_one_letter_code
_entity_poly.pdbx_strand_id
1 'polypeptide(L)'
;MAYILDLLRRMSKTDPAATQKLQKEILDIMAGEVQLRNKRALIEVFIANNLSQLQPDENVMNAFEEYWITEKAKAFTELCTTENIEHEELLKIINNYAFANRLPREQEIVSSLNFKPKILERKKTIERVSEKIQLFIDTFIEGMGGTV
;
A
#
# COMPACT_ATOMS: atom_id res chain seq x y z
N MET A 1 2.41 -18.85 7.54
CA MET A 1 1.26 -19.15 6.64
C MET A 1 0.16 -20.04 7.27
N ALA A 2 0.38 -21.31 7.65
CA ALA A 2 -0.70 -22.21 8.12
C ALA A 2 -1.32 -21.90 9.51
N TYR A 3 -0.62 -21.15 10.36
CA TYR A 3 -1.02 -20.91 11.75
C TYR A 3 -2.10 -19.82 11.90
N ILE A 4 -2.05 -18.80 11.03
CA ILE A 4 -3.08 -17.74 10.96
C ILE A 4 -4.42 -18.34 10.55
N LEU A 5 -4.42 -19.29 9.60
CA LEU A 5 -5.62 -20.01 9.15
C LEU A 5 -6.30 -20.84 10.26
N ASP A 6 -5.55 -21.41 11.20
CA ASP A 6 -6.15 -22.16 12.34
C ASP A 6 -6.76 -21.22 13.39
N LEU A 7 -6.11 -20.07 13.63
CA LEU A 7 -6.63 -19.01 14.50
C LEU A 7 -7.94 -18.44 13.96
N LEU A 8 -8.02 -18.19 12.65
CA LEU A 8 -9.22 -17.70 11.98
C LEU A 8 -10.37 -18.73 11.99
N ARG A 9 -10.07 -20.02 11.78
CA ARG A 9 -11.08 -21.09 11.78
C ARG A 9 -11.80 -21.23 13.14
N ARG A 10 -11.14 -20.84 14.24
CA ARG A 10 -11.75 -20.87 15.59
C ARG A 10 -12.72 -19.71 15.86
N MET A 11 -12.81 -18.73 14.96
CA MET A 11 -13.53 -17.47 15.15
C MET A 11 -15.01 -17.45 14.72
N SER A 12 -15.55 -18.47 14.04
CA SER A 12 -16.95 -18.40 13.54
C SER A 12 -18.03 -18.30 14.60
N LYS A 13 -17.64 -18.17 15.87
CA LYS A 13 -18.49 -17.96 17.02
C LYS A 13 -17.80 -16.98 17.97
N THR A 14 -18.49 -15.88 18.34
CA THR A 14 -18.46 -15.18 19.65
C THR A 14 -17.86 -13.75 19.74
N ASP A 15 -18.61 -12.90 20.48
CA ASP A 15 -18.38 -11.62 21.21
C ASP A 15 -17.39 -10.53 20.71
N PRO A 16 -17.77 -9.23 20.78
CA PRO A 16 -16.89 -8.08 20.48
C PRO A 16 -15.59 -8.02 21.32
N ALA A 17 -15.61 -8.54 22.55
CA ALA A 17 -14.42 -8.59 23.41
C ALA A 17 -13.36 -9.59 22.90
N ALA A 18 -13.79 -10.63 22.19
CA ALA A 18 -12.89 -11.60 21.55
C ALA A 18 -12.25 -11.00 20.29
N THR A 19 -12.99 -10.17 19.53
CA THR A 19 -12.50 -9.44 18.35
C THR A 19 -11.28 -8.56 18.69
N GLN A 20 -11.29 -7.88 19.83
CA GLN A 20 -10.20 -6.97 20.22
C GLN A 20 -8.92 -7.72 20.64
N LYS A 21 -9.06 -8.86 21.34
CA LYS A 21 -7.91 -9.73 21.65
C LYS A 21 -7.27 -10.29 20.38
N LEU A 22 -8.11 -10.61 19.41
CA LEU A 22 -7.70 -11.19 18.15
C LEU A 22 -7.06 -10.19 17.18
N GLN A 23 -7.56 -8.95 17.13
CA GLN A 23 -6.86 -7.85 16.44
C GLN A 23 -5.40 -7.77 16.91
N LYS A 24 -5.20 -7.88 18.22
CA LYS A 24 -3.88 -7.82 18.85
C LYS A 24 -3.00 -9.02 18.48
N GLU A 25 -3.58 -10.21 18.44
CA GLU A 25 -2.87 -11.45 18.08
C GLU A 25 -2.48 -11.49 16.60
N ILE A 26 -3.35 -11.02 15.70
CA ILE A 26 -3.02 -10.83 14.27
C ILE A 26 -1.89 -9.80 14.12
N LEU A 27 -1.96 -8.68 14.84
CA LEU A 27 -0.90 -7.67 14.86
C LEU A 27 0.45 -8.25 15.30
N ASP A 28 0.46 -9.05 16.36
CA ASP A 28 1.68 -9.67 16.89
C ASP A 28 2.25 -10.71 15.91
N ILE A 29 1.40 -11.49 15.25
CA ILE A 29 1.83 -12.46 14.24
C ILE A 29 2.39 -11.76 13.00
N MET A 30 1.68 -10.75 12.49
CA MET A 30 2.12 -9.99 11.32
C MET A 30 3.39 -9.16 11.61
N ALA A 31 3.58 -8.69 12.84
CA ALA A 31 4.83 -8.07 13.28
C ALA A 31 6.01 -9.06 13.37
N GLY A 32 5.70 -10.34 13.58
CA GLY A 32 6.65 -11.45 13.58
C GLY A 32 7.09 -11.90 12.18
N GLU A 33 6.24 -11.72 11.16
CA GLU A 33 6.56 -12.08 9.78
C GLU A 33 7.39 -10.96 9.12
N VAL A 34 8.66 -11.25 8.78
CA VAL A 34 9.64 -10.26 8.29
C VAL A 34 9.13 -9.43 7.11
N GLN A 35 8.34 -10.06 6.23
CA GLN A 35 7.73 -9.44 5.05
C GLN A 35 6.55 -8.51 5.36
N LEU A 36 5.93 -8.63 6.54
CA LEU A 36 4.75 -7.87 6.96
C LEU A 36 5.08 -6.79 7.99
N ARG A 37 6.26 -6.86 8.62
CA ARG A 37 6.74 -5.85 9.56
C ARG A 37 6.74 -4.44 8.98
N ASN A 38 7.09 -4.29 7.70
CA ASN A 38 7.11 -2.99 7.01
C ASN A 38 5.70 -2.50 6.61
N LYS A 39 4.69 -3.37 6.66
CA LYS A 39 3.30 -3.08 6.29
C LYS A 39 2.40 -2.84 7.50
N ARG A 40 2.98 -2.78 8.71
CA ARG A 40 2.24 -2.67 9.97
C ARG A 40 1.20 -1.56 9.98
N ALA A 41 1.51 -0.38 9.43
CA ALA A 41 0.55 0.72 9.35
C ALA A 41 -0.67 0.38 8.47
N LEU A 42 -0.45 -0.25 7.31
CA LEU A 42 -1.53 -0.68 6.40
C LEU A 42 -2.35 -1.83 6.98
N ILE A 43 -1.68 -2.72 7.72
CA ILE A 43 -2.33 -3.80 8.46
C ILE A 43 -3.21 -3.24 9.58
N GLU A 44 -2.73 -2.26 10.34
CA GLU A 44 -3.51 -1.59 11.39
C GLU A 44 -4.76 -0.92 10.80
N VAL A 45 -4.62 -0.23 9.67
CA VAL A 45 -5.75 0.40 8.96
C VAL A 45 -6.73 -0.65 8.41
N PHE A 46 -6.22 -1.75 7.82
CA PHE A 46 -7.06 -2.84 7.35
C PHE A 46 -7.86 -3.46 8.50
N ILE A 47 -7.18 -3.75 9.62
CA ILE A 47 -7.77 -4.33 10.82
C ILE A 47 -8.82 -3.40 11.45
N ALA A 48 -8.57 -2.09 11.47
CA ALA A 48 -9.51 -1.11 12.02
C ALA A 48 -10.79 -0.98 11.16
N ASN A 49 -10.65 -1.06 9.85
CA ASN A 49 -11.75 -0.73 8.92
C ASN A 49 -12.48 -1.94 8.33
N ASN A 50 -11.82 -3.09 8.17
CA ASN A 50 -12.35 -4.23 7.43
C ASN A 50 -12.60 -5.46 8.30
N LEU A 51 -11.96 -5.59 9.47
CA LEU A 51 -12.03 -6.83 10.27
C LEU A 51 -13.44 -7.10 10.83
N SER A 52 -14.24 -6.06 11.06
CA SER A 52 -15.66 -6.18 11.43
C SER A 52 -16.56 -6.64 10.28
N GLN A 53 -16.08 -6.62 9.04
CA GLN A 53 -16.80 -7.06 7.84
C GLN A 53 -16.38 -8.44 7.35
N LEU A 54 -15.23 -8.96 7.81
CA LEU A 54 -14.71 -10.26 7.39
C LEU A 54 -15.62 -11.39 7.85
N GLN A 55 -15.99 -12.26 6.92
CA GLN A 55 -16.75 -13.46 7.28
C GLN A 55 -15.84 -14.45 8.02
N PRO A 56 -16.40 -15.22 8.97
CA PRO A 56 -15.59 -16.08 9.81
C PRO A 56 -14.90 -17.26 9.09
N ASP A 57 -15.28 -17.52 7.84
CA ASP A 57 -14.73 -18.57 7.00
C ASP A 57 -13.78 -18.00 5.94
N GLU A 58 -13.66 -16.67 5.90
CA GLU A 58 -12.93 -15.93 4.89
C GLU A 58 -11.45 -15.89 5.23
N ASN A 59 -10.61 -16.19 4.24
CA ASN A 59 -9.17 -16.15 4.43
C ASN A 59 -8.74 -14.68 4.55
N VAL A 60 -8.45 -14.24 5.78
CA VAL A 60 -8.00 -12.86 6.07
C VAL A 60 -6.76 -12.48 5.27
N MET A 61 -5.91 -13.44 4.89
CA MET A 61 -4.80 -13.17 3.99
C MET A 61 -5.29 -12.79 2.58
N ASN A 62 -6.25 -13.53 2.03
CA ASN A 62 -6.85 -13.20 0.73
C ASN A 62 -7.59 -11.86 0.81
N ALA A 63 -8.35 -11.62 1.88
CA ALA A 63 -9.06 -10.36 2.04
C ALA A 63 -8.12 -9.17 2.24
N PHE A 64 -6.99 -9.37 2.93
CA PHE A 64 -5.93 -8.36 3.02
C PHE A 64 -5.24 -8.13 1.67
N GLU A 65 -4.98 -9.17 0.88
CA GLU A 65 -4.45 -9.04 -0.47
C GLU A 65 -5.40 -8.28 -1.40
N GLU A 66 -6.70 -8.59 -1.35
CA GLU A 66 -7.73 -7.87 -2.11
C GLU A 66 -7.85 -6.40 -1.67
N TYR A 67 -7.87 -6.14 -0.36
CA TYR A 67 -7.83 -4.79 0.18
C TYR A 67 -6.57 -4.04 -0.26
N TRP A 68 -5.41 -4.70 -0.19
CA TRP A 68 -4.12 -4.14 -0.61
C TRP A 68 -4.13 -3.74 -2.08
N ILE A 69 -4.60 -4.63 -2.96
CA ILE A 69 -4.71 -4.36 -4.39
C ILE A 69 -5.65 -3.18 -4.62
N THR A 70 -6.77 -3.14 -3.91
CA THR A 70 -7.77 -2.07 -4.02
C THR A 70 -7.21 -0.72 -3.56
N GLU A 71 -6.59 -0.66 -2.38
CA GLU A 71 -5.99 0.58 -1.85
C GLU A 71 -4.82 1.06 -2.69
N LYS A 72 -3.98 0.14 -3.20
CA LYS A 72 -2.91 0.50 -4.14
C LYS A 72 -3.47 1.14 -5.40
N ALA A 73 -4.51 0.53 -6.01
CA ALA A 73 -5.14 1.06 -7.21
C ALA A 73 -5.80 2.44 -6.94
N LYS A 74 -6.43 2.59 -5.78
CA LYS A 74 -7.05 3.85 -5.35
C LYS A 74 -6.01 4.95 -5.13
N ALA A 75 -4.96 4.68 -4.37
CA ALA A 75 -3.87 5.62 -4.13
C ALA A 75 -3.13 6.00 -5.43
N PHE A 76 -2.97 5.05 -6.35
CA PHE A 76 -2.42 5.30 -7.68
C PHE A 76 -3.30 6.29 -8.47
N THR A 77 -4.61 6.03 -8.51
CA THR A 77 -5.57 6.88 -9.22
C THR A 77 -5.67 8.27 -8.60
N GLU A 78 -5.66 8.34 -7.27
CA GLU A 78 -5.66 9.59 -6.52
C GLU A 78 -4.40 10.41 -6.78
N LEU A 79 -3.23 9.77 -6.87
CA LEU A 79 -1.98 10.41 -7.22
C LEU A 79 -2.02 10.98 -8.65
N CYS A 80 -2.48 10.19 -9.63
CA CYS A 80 -2.67 10.65 -11.00
C CYS A 80 -3.61 11.86 -11.07
N THR A 81 -4.74 11.79 -10.38
CA THR A 81 -5.77 12.85 -10.42
C THR A 81 -5.32 14.12 -9.70
N THR A 82 -4.71 13.99 -8.53
CA THR A 82 -4.30 15.13 -7.69
C THR A 82 -3.14 15.91 -8.30
N GLU A 83 -2.17 15.20 -8.89
CA GLU A 83 -0.99 15.81 -9.50
C GLU A 83 -1.14 15.99 -11.03
N ASN A 84 -2.25 15.55 -11.60
CA ASN A 84 -2.55 15.61 -13.04
C ASN A 84 -1.45 14.93 -13.87
N ILE A 85 -1.10 13.71 -13.45
CA ILE A 85 -0.12 12.82 -14.07
C ILE A 85 -0.86 11.85 -14.99
N GLU A 86 -0.28 11.57 -16.15
CA GLU A 86 -0.78 10.55 -17.07
C GLU A 86 -0.64 9.15 -16.45
N HIS A 87 -1.70 8.34 -16.53
CA HIS A 87 -1.73 7.05 -15.86
C HIS A 87 -0.63 6.12 -16.38
N GLU A 88 -0.43 6.10 -17.70
CA GLU A 88 0.62 5.28 -18.31
C GLU A 88 2.02 5.70 -17.89
N GLU A 89 2.26 7.01 -17.71
CA GLU A 89 3.58 7.53 -17.34
C GLU A 89 3.89 7.25 -15.86
N LEU A 90 2.92 7.41 -14.96
CA LEU A 90 3.10 6.99 -13.57
C LEU A 90 3.37 5.49 -13.46
N LEU A 91 2.68 4.67 -14.27
CA LEU A 91 2.88 3.23 -14.31
C LEU A 91 4.27 2.86 -14.82
N LYS A 92 4.79 3.57 -15.84
CA LYS A 92 6.18 3.44 -16.29
C LYS A 92 7.18 3.80 -15.18
N ILE A 93 6.94 4.89 -14.46
CA ILE A 93 7.80 5.31 -13.34
C ILE A 93 7.87 4.22 -12.27
N ILE A 94 6.72 3.69 -11.86
CA ILE A 94 6.65 2.63 -10.83
C ILE A 94 7.32 1.35 -11.33
N ASN A 95 7.08 0.93 -12.57
CA ASN A 95 7.74 -0.23 -13.15
C ASN A 95 9.25 -0.05 -13.21
N ASN A 96 9.72 1.11 -13.69
CA ASN A 96 11.14 1.44 -13.74
C ASN A 96 11.76 1.38 -12.35
N TYR A 97 11.07 1.88 -11.33
CA TYR A 97 11.51 1.73 -9.95
C TYR A 97 11.55 0.25 -9.53
N ALA A 98 10.51 -0.53 -9.80
CA ALA A 98 10.46 -1.95 -9.44
C ALA A 98 11.58 -2.79 -10.10
N PHE A 99 12.04 -2.42 -11.30
CA PHE A 99 13.13 -3.11 -12.01
C PHE A 99 14.52 -2.56 -11.71
N ALA A 100 14.68 -1.23 -11.67
CA ALA A 100 15.98 -0.57 -11.55
C ALA A 100 16.29 -0.06 -10.13
N ASN A 101 15.34 -0.19 -9.20
CA ASN A 101 15.37 0.30 -7.83
C ASN A 101 15.84 1.76 -7.73
N ARG A 102 15.32 2.59 -8.65
CA ARG A 102 15.73 3.99 -8.83
C ARG A 102 14.50 4.88 -8.91
N LEU A 103 14.53 5.97 -8.16
CA LEU A 103 13.53 7.04 -8.21
C LEU A 103 13.50 7.75 -9.58
N PRO A 104 12.32 8.25 -10.01
CA PRO A 104 12.19 8.97 -11.27
C PRO A 104 13.05 10.24 -11.27
N ARG A 105 13.61 10.55 -12.44
CA ARG A 105 14.30 11.84 -12.67
C ARG A 105 13.29 12.96 -12.80
N GLU A 106 13.73 14.18 -12.48
CA GLU A 106 12.93 15.39 -12.68
C GLU A 106 12.33 15.49 -14.10
N GLN A 107 13.07 15.10 -15.13
CA GLN A 107 12.58 15.11 -16.51
C GLN A 107 11.47 14.09 -16.74
N GLU A 108 11.59 12.88 -16.16
CA GLU A 108 10.57 11.83 -16.26
C GLU A 108 9.29 12.28 -15.56
N ILE A 109 9.41 12.93 -14.39
CA ILE A 109 8.28 13.55 -13.68
C ILE A 109 7.62 14.62 -14.54
N VAL A 110 8.39 15.56 -15.12
CA VAL A 110 7.81 16.62 -15.96
C VAL A 110 7.12 16.05 -17.20
N SER A 111 7.70 15.03 -17.82
CA SER A 111 7.12 14.35 -18.98
C SER A 111 5.86 13.56 -18.62
N SER A 112 5.73 13.12 -17.37
CA SER A 112 4.54 12.41 -16.89
C SER A 112 3.33 13.32 -16.64
N LEU A 113 3.53 14.64 -16.49
CA LEU A 113 2.45 15.58 -16.25
C LEU A 113 1.65 15.84 -17.53
N ASN A 114 0.31 15.85 -17.41
CA ASN A 114 -0.60 16.22 -18.50
C ASN A 114 -0.58 17.71 -18.86
N PHE A 115 0.18 18.50 -18.11
CA PHE A 115 0.36 19.92 -18.34
C PHE A 115 1.84 20.28 -18.26
N LYS A 116 2.24 21.36 -18.95
CA LYS A 116 3.59 21.91 -18.83
C LYS A 116 3.60 22.95 -17.71
N PRO A 117 4.24 22.69 -16.55
CA PRO A 117 4.36 23.69 -15.50
C PRO A 117 5.16 24.90 -15.99
N LYS A 118 4.80 26.09 -15.51
CA LYS A 118 5.55 27.33 -15.80
C LYS A 118 6.95 27.26 -15.20
N ILE A 119 7.93 27.94 -15.81
CA ILE A 119 9.35 27.90 -15.38
C ILE A 119 9.52 28.15 -13.87
N LEU A 120 8.75 29.10 -13.33
CA LEU A 120 8.80 29.50 -11.91
C LEU A 120 8.23 28.44 -10.96
N GLU A 121 7.21 27.68 -11.40
CA GLU A 121 6.52 26.69 -10.58
C GLU A 121 7.08 25.29 -10.78
N ARG A 122 7.79 25.07 -11.90
CA ARG A 122 8.33 23.78 -12.33
C ARG A 122 9.09 23.07 -11.23
N LYS A 123 10.03 23.74 -10.57
CA LYS A 123 10.82 23.12 -9.48
C LYS A 123 9.94 22.66 -8.33
N LYS A 124 9.01 23.52 -7.87
CA LYS A 124 8.10 23.22 -6.77
C LYS A 124 7.13 22.09 -7.11
N THR A 125 6.60 22.06 -8.33
CA THR A 125 5.75 20.96 -8.80
C THR A 125 6.52 19.65 -8.83
N ILE A 126 7.75 19.65 -9.38
CA ILE A 126 8.58 18.44 -9.45
C ILE A 126 8.89 17.91 -8.06
N GLU A 127 9.34 18.76 -7.14
CA GLU A 127 9.65 18.34 -5.75
C GLU A 127 8.43 17.73 -5.08
N ARG A 128 7.25 18.38 -5.18
CA ARG A 128 6.00 17.87 -4.61
C ARG A 128 5.57 16.54 -5.21
N VAL A 129 5.64 16.41 -6.53
CA VAL A 129 5.26 15.17 -7.24
C VAL A 129 6.24 14.05 -6.90
N SER A 130 7.54 14.35 -6.88
CA SER A 130 8.60 13.41 -6.50
C SER A 130 8.37 12.86 -5.10
N GLU A 131 8.09 13.72 -4.13
CA GLU A 131 7.81 13.33 -2.75
C GLU A 131 6.59 12.42 -2.66
N LYS A 132 5.50 12.74 -3.39
CA LYS A 132 4.31 11.88 -3.42
C LYS A 132 4.54 10.53 -4.08
N ILE A 133 5.28 10.50 -5.19
CA ILE A 133 5.67 9.25 -5.86
C ILE A 133 6.54 8.42 -4.93
N GLN A 134 7.50 9.04 -4.25
CA GLN A 134 8.34 8.36 -3.26
C GLN A 134 7.49 7.79 -2.11
N LEU A 135 6.60 8.58 -1.51
CA LEU A 135 5.69 8.09 -0.47
C LEU A 135 4.83 6.92 -0.95
N PHE A 136 4.33 6.97 -2.20
CA PHE A 136 3.59 5.86 -2.80
C PHE A 136 4.48 4.62 -2.94
N ILE A 137 5.71 4.79 -3.42
CA ILE A 137 6.69 3.72 -3.58
C ILE A 137 7.03 3.12 -2.21
N ASP A 138 7.40 3.91 -1.22
CA ASP A 138 7.75 3.44 0.12
C ASP A 138 6.59 2.67 0.74
N THR A 139 5.37 3.18 0.57
CA THR A 139 4.14 2.58 1.12
C THR A 139 3.76 1.29 0.40
N PHE A 140 3.71 1.29 -0.94
CA PHE A 140 3.09 0.21 -1.72
C PHE A 140 4.07 -0.70 -2.49
N ILE A 141 5.34 -0.29 -2.64
CA ILE A 141 6.35 -0.95 -3.48
C ILE A 141 7.57 -1.39 -2.65
N GLU A 142 8.24 -0.47 -1.95
CA GLU A 142 9.45 -0.75 -1.17
C GLU A 142 9.13 -1.55 0.12
N GLY A 143 7.87 -1.52 0.57
CA GLY A 143 7.34 -2.44 1.58
C GLY A 143 7.18 -3.92 1.15
N MET A 144 7.49 -4.30 -0.10
CA MET A 144 7.52 -5.70 -0.58
C MET A 144 8.93 -6.31 -0.69
N GLY A 145 10.00 -5.54 -0.47
CA GLY A 145 11.35 -5.94 -0.85
C GLY A 145 12.31 -5.97 0.33
N GLY A 146 12.09 -6.86 1.30
CA GLY A 146 13.16 -7.23 2.21
C GLY A 146 14.27 -7.96 1.45
N THR A 147 15.28 -7.19 1.03
CA THR A 147 16.67 -7.57 0.72
C THR A 147 16.91 -8.58 -0.40
N VAL A 148 17.75 -8.15 -1.35
CA VAL A 148 18.67 -9.05 -2.08
C VAL A 148 19.59 -9.77 -1.11
#